data_AF-A0AAE3G4Z2-F1
#
_entry.id   AF-A0AAE3G4Z2-F1
#
_cell.length_a   1.000
_cell.length_b   1.000
_cell.length_c   1.000
_cell.angle_alpha   90.00
_cell.angle_beta   90.00
_cell.angle_gamma   90.00
#
_symmetry.space_group_name_H-M   'P 1'
#
loop_
_entity.id
_entity.type
_entity.pdbx_description
1 polymer ?
#
loop_
_entity_poly.entity_id
_entity_poly.type
_entity_poly.pdbx_seq_one_letter_code
_entity_poly.pdbx_strand_id
1 'polypeptide(L)' 'MLNSEILRIPAEMLLRDAIFHMNAEFQTSAVIVNPAGDALGILDGESIARGLAMDADALLTTPCIELLEPRRVNLAA' A
#
# COMPACT_ATOMS: atom_id res chain seq x y z
N MET A 1 23.00 -1.62 12.85
CA MET A 1 21.67 -1.65 13.48
C MET A 1 20.69 -1.06 12.48
N LEU A 2 19.80 -1.88 11.92
CA LEU A 2 18.73 -1.39 11.05
C LEU A 2 17.59 -0.92 11.95
N ASN A 3 17.47 0.40 12.17
CA ASN A 3 16.18 0.97 12.54
C ASN A 3 15.25 0.73 11.35
N SER A 4 14.56 -0.41 11.36
CA SER A 4 13.54 -0.70 10.34
C SER A 4 12.28 0.05 10.74
N GLU A 5 12.29 1.37 10.54
CA GLU A 5 11.07 2.14 10.59
C GLU A 5 10.16 1.63 9.48
N ILE A 6 9.00 1.11 9.86
CA ILE A 6 8.00 0.64 8.91
C ILE A 6 7.45 1.87 8.20
N LEU A 7 7.65 1.95 6.88
CA LEU A 7 7.11 3.03 6.06
C LEU A 7 5.58 3.02 6.14
N ARG A 8 5.02 4.19 6.44
CA ARG A 8 3.57 4.41 6.54
C ARG A 8 3.12 5.30 5.39
N ILE A 9 2.09 4.86 4.69
CA ILE A 9 1.53 5.55 3.52
C ILE A 9 0.08 5.93 3.82
N PRO A 10 -0.31 7.20 3.66
CA PRO A 10 -1.72 7.61 3.81
C PRO A 10 -2.63 6.87 2.82
N ALA A 11 -3.82 6.46 3.27
CA ALA A 11 -4.80 5.73 2.46
C ALA A 11 -5.17 6.44 1.14
N GLU A 12 -5.26 7.76 1.18
CA GLU A 12 -5.62 8.62 0.05
C GLU A 12 -4.44 8.95 -0.88
N MET A 13 -3.21 8.53 -0.54
CA MET A 13 -2.05 8.72 -1.40
C MET A 13 -2.22 7.90 -2.69
N LEU A 14 -1.91 8.50 -3.84
CA LEU A 14 -1.97 7.80 -5.11
C LEU A 14 -0.86 6.75 -5.20
N LEU A 15 -1.14 5.64 -5.88
CA LEU A 15 -0.20 4.54 -5.99
C LEU A 15 1.16 4.96 -6.59
N ARG A 16 1.16 5.84 -7.60
CA ARG A 16 2.42 6.35 -8.18
C ARG A 16 3.32 6.99 -7.11
N ASP A 17 2.72 7.81 -6.24
CA ASP A 17 3.45 8.58 -5.25
C ASP A 17 3.93 7.63 -4.14
N ALA A 18 3.09 6.68 -3.75
CA ALA A 18 3.44 5.61 -2.83
C ALA A 18 4.64 4.77 -3.31
N ILE A 19 4.68 4.39 -4.60
CA ILE A 19 5.82 3.67 -5.20
C ILE A 19 7.10 4.52 -5.15
N PHE A 20 7.00 5.82 -5.46
CA PHE A 20 8.14 6.73 -5.32
C PHE A 20 8.65 6.81 -3.88
N HIS A 21 7.77 6.92 -2.89
CA HIS A 21 8.13 6.93 -1.48
C HIS A 21 8.80 5.61 -1.04
N MET A 22 8.23 4.47 -1.44
CA MET A 22 8.81 3.15 -1.17
C MET A 22 10.22 3.02 -1.74
N ASN A 23 10.43 3.47 -2.98
CA ASN A 23 11.73 3.42 -3.64
C ASN A 23 12.76 4.35 -2.97
N ALA A 24 12.34 5.57 -2.58
CA ALA A 24 13.22 6.54 -1.91
C ALA A 24 13.73 6.05 -0.55
N GLU A 25 12.89 5.31 0.19
CA GLU A 25 13.21 4.75 1.51
C GLU A 25 13.79 3.32 1.44
N PHE A 26 14.06 2.81 0.24
CA PHE A 26 14.51 1.44 -0.03
C PHE A 26 13.63 0.37 0.62
N GLN A 27 12.31 0.62 0.67
CA GLN A 27 11.32 -0.27 1.24
C GLN A 27 10.61 -1.08 0.16
N THR A 28 10.44 -2.38 0.41
CA THR A 28 9.70 -3.29 -0.47
C THR A 28 8.21 -3.41 -0.10
N SER A 29 7.84 -2.88 1.07
CA SER A 29 6.47 -2.88 1.57
C SER A 29 6.20 -1.63 2.41
N ALA A 30 4.95 -1.24 2.51
CA ALA A 30 4.50 -0.14 3.35
C ALA A 30 3.15 -0.47 4.01
N VAL A 31 2.92 0.09 5.19
CA VAL A 31 1.62 0.00 5.86
C VAL A 31 0.75 1.17 5.40
N ILE A 32 -0.43 0.86 4.87
CA ILE A 32 -1.43 1.87 4.53
C ILE A 32 -2.14 2.27 5.83
N VAL A 33 -2.22 3.58 6.11
CA VAL A 33 -2.80 4.12 7.35
C VAL A 33 -3.93 5.11 7.08
N ASN A 34 -4.90 5.16 7.99
CA ASN A 34 -5.93 6.20 8.00
C ASN A 34 -5.41 7.52 8.61
N PRO A 35 -6.18 8.62 8.60
CA PRO A 35 -5.78 9.89 9.23
C PRO A 35 -5.54 9.82 10.74
N ALA A 36 -6.10 8.82 11.43
CA ALA A 36 -5.86 8.58 12.86
C ALA A 36 -4.56 7.80 13.12
N GLY A 37 -3.90 7.30 12.07
CA GLY A 37 -2.68 6.50 12.13
C GLY A 37 -2.89 5.00 12.29
N ASP A 38 -4.14 4.51 12.21
CA ASP A 38 -4.47 3.09 12.27
C ASP A 38 -4.06 2.38 10.97
N ALA A 39 -3.51 1.17 11.11
CA ALA A 39 -3.16 0.34 9.97
C ALA A 39 -4.42 -0.24 9.31
N LEU A 40 -4.59 0.06 8.01
CA LEU A 40 -5.69 -0.45 7.19
C LEU A 40 -5.27 -1.69 6.40
N GLY A 41 -4.00 -1.78 6.02
CA GLY A 41 -3.46 -2.91 5.26
C GLY A 41 -2.00 -2.72 4.87
N ILE A 42 -1.51 -3.59 3.99
CA ILE A 42 -0.13 -3.60 3.51
C ILE A 42 -0.14 -3.40 2.00
N LEU A 43 0.70 -2.49 1.52
CA LEU A 43 1.06 -2.34 0.13
C LEU A 43 2.41 -3.03 -0.10
N ASP A 44 2.44 -4.02 -0.98
CA ASP A 44 3.65 -4.76 -1.34
C ASP A 44 3.76 -4.96 -2.86
N GLY A 45 4.91 -5.48 -3.30
CA GLY A 45 5.18 -5.71 -4.72
C GLY A 45 4.17 -6.64 -5.41
N GLU A 46 3.60 -7.61 -4.68
CA GLU A 46 2.56 -8.50 -5.24
C GLU A 46 1.27 -7.73 -5.52
N SER A 47 0.82 -6.92 -4.56
CA SER A 47 -0.38 -6.08 -4.69
C SER A 47 -0.26 -5.13 -5.87
N ILE A 48 0.91 -4.51 -6.04
CA ILE A 48 1.23 -3.62 -7.16
C ILE A 48 1.22 -4.40 -8.49
N ALA A 49 1.93 -5.52 -8.56
CA ALA A 49 2.06 -6.30 -9.79
C ALA A 49 0.71 -6.81 -10.31
N ARG A 50 -0.18 -7.24 -9.42
CA ARG A 50 -1.53 -7.70 -9.79
C ARG A 50 -2.36 -6.57 -10.39
N GLY A 51 -2.33 -5.38 -9.80
CA GLY A 51 -3.05 -4.22 -10.34
C GLY A 51 -2.51 -3.79 -11.70
N LEU A 52 -1.18 -3.77 -11.86
CA LEU A 52 -0.53 -3.31 -13.10
C LEU A 52 -0.85 -4.23 -14.29
N ALA A 53 -1.11 -5.51 -14.04
CA ALA A 53 -1.50 -6.46 -15.08
C ALA A 53 -2.90 -6.21 -15.66
N MET A 54 -3.73 -5.40 -15.01
CA MET A 54 -5.10 -5.09 -15.45
C MET A 54 -5.16 -3.80 -16.29
N ASP A 55 -4.72 -2.68 -15.72
CA ASP A 55 -4.66 -1.37 -16.37
C ASP A 55 -3.68 -0.47 -15.61
N ALA A 56 -2.44 -0.37 -16.11
CA ALA A 56 -1.36 0.31 -15.41
C ALA A 56 -1.60 1.83 -15.25
N ASP A 57 -2.14 2.49 -16.28
CA ASP A 57 -2.35 3.94 -16.25
C ASP A 57 -3.43 4.32 -15.25
N ALA A 58 -4.54 3.58 -15.24
CA ALA A 58 -5.60 3.77 -14.26
C ALA A 58 -5.06 3.56 -12.83
N LEU A 59 -4.34 2.45 -12.61
CA LEU A 59 -3.85 2.04 -11.29
C LEU A 59 -2.88 3.07 -10.68
N LEU A 60 -2.01 3.67 -11.48
CA LEU A 60 -1.05 4.68 -10.98
C LEU A 60 -1.75 5.94 -10.46
N THR A 61 -2.99 6.18 -10.87
CA THR A 61 -3.84 7.28 -10.41
C THR A 61 -4.89 6.86 -9.37
N THR A 62 -4.84 5.61 -8.92
CA THR A 62 -5.74 5.06 -7.90
C THR A 62 -5.19 5.30 -6.49
N PRO A 63 -6.03 5.71 -5.51
CA PRO A 63 -5.65 5.77 -4.10
C PRO A 63 -5.23 4.40 -3.55
N CYS A 64 -4.22 4.37 -2.67
CA CYS A 64 -3.71 3.12 -2.10
C CYS A 64 -4.76 2.29 -1.36
N ILE A 65 -5.77 2.93 -0.76
CA ILE A 65 -6.86 2.23 -0.07
C ILE A 65 -7.68 1.32 -0.99
N GLU A 66 -7.80 1.65 -2.27
CA GLU A 66 -8.58 0.86 -3.24
C GLU A 66 -7.82 -0.41 -3.68
N LEU A 67 -6.52 -0.50 -3.39
CA LEU A 67 -5.69 -1.68 -3.65
C LEU A 67 -5.82 -2.72 -2.54
N LEU A 68 -6.34 -2.33 -1.38
CA LEU A 68 -6.63 -3.27 -0.32
C LEU A 68 -7.82 -4.09 -0.77
N GLU A 69 -7.55 -5.33 -1.18
CA GLU A 69 -8.63 -6.31 -1.28
C GLU A 69 -9.40 -6.30 0.05
N PRO A 70 -10.74 -6.37 0.03
CA PRO A 70 -11.49 -6.69 1.22
C PRO A 70 -11.06 -8.10 1.62
N ARG A 71 -9.98 -8.21 2.39
CA ARG A 71 -9.63 -9.44 3.09
C ARG A 71 -10.88 -9.74 3.90
N ARG A 72 -11.61 -10.78 3.48
CA ARG A 72 -12.57 -11.44 4.36
C ARG A 72 -11.74 -11.86 5.56
N VAL A 73 -11.73 -11.02 6.58
CA VAL A 73 -11.25 -11.41 7.88
C VAL A 73 -12.25 -12.48 8.29
N ASN A 74 -11.92 -13.74 8.04
CA ASN A 74 -12.58 -14.85 8.70
C ASN A 74 -12.14 -14.77 10.16
N LEU A 75 -12.77 -13.84 10.89
CA LEU A 75 -12.92 -13.91 12.34
C LEU A 75 -13.94 -15.03 12.61
N ALA A 76 -13.55 -16.26 12.29
CA ALA A 76 -14.23 -17.42 12.82
C ALA A 76 -13.79 -17.55 14.29
N ALA A 77 -14.70 -17.08 15.16
CA ALA A 77 -14.92 -17.42 16.57
C ALA A 77 -13.71 -17.71 17.47
#